data_AF-A0A8J2WLQ8-F1
#
_entry.id   AF-A0A8J2WLQ8-F1
#
_cell.length_a   1.000
_cell.length_b   1.000
_cell.length_c   1.000
_cell.angle_alpha   90.00
_cell.angle_beta   90.00
_cell.angle_gamma   90.00
#
_symmetry.space_group_name_H-M   'P 1'
#
loop_
_entity.id
_entity.type
_entity.pdbx_description
1 polymer ?
#
loop_
_entity_poly.entity_id
_entity_poly.type
_entity_poly.pdbx_seq_one_letter_code
_entity_poly.pdbx_strand_id
1 'polypeptide(L)'
;MRCIKVNQCCCGCTLQTGTKIIGWLSLLGGFFQVLSTLWSLIATRSSAYTAVNNYSTAESNIYLIVGIVISVIWIAVSIPLLIAASKNSSPGLLLPWLIYNVLITFVGIGLCIFLFVILFQQVHHIGIQILSIAASFLALAFNVYFGVVISSYYQELKTKEKQENSTNVVPLKVVV
;
A
#
# COMPACT_ATOMS: atom_id res chain seq x y z
N MET A 1 1.38 -14.34 19.34
CA MET A 1 2.05 -14.39 18.02
C MET A 1 3.37 -13.63 18.13
N ARG A 2 4.51 -14.33 18.03
CA ARG A 2 5.84 -13.68 18.03
C ARG A 2 6.01 -12.98 16.69
N CYS A 3 5.87 -11.66 16.65
CA CYS A 3 6.16 -10.86 15.47
C CYS A 3 7.64 -11.03 15.10
N ILE A 4 7.89 -11.46 13.87
CA ILE A 4 9.22 -11.51 13.26
C ILE A 4 9.71 -10.07 13.17
N LYS A 5 10.66 -9.70 14.05
CA LYS A 5 11.37 -8.41 13.98
C LYS A 5 12.42 -8.50 12.88
N VAL A 6 12.21 -7.80 11.77
CA VAL A 6 13.23 -7.61 10.75
C VAL A 6 14.15 -6.50 11.26
N ASN A 7 15.15 -6.86 12.05
CA ASN A 7 16.02 -5.89 12.74
C ASN A 7 17.05 -5.25 11.78
N GLN A 8 17.33 -5.91 10.65
CA GLN A 8 18.16 -5.41 9.56
C GLN A 8 17.66 -6.07 8.25
N CYS A 9 17.43 -5.30 7.19
CA CYS A 9 17.44 -5.88 5.84
C CYS A 9 18.85 -6.40 5.57
N CYS A 10 19.00 -7.48 4.79
CA CYS A 10 20.25 -8.23 4.52
C CYS A 10 21.49 -7.44 4.03
N CYS A 11 21.47 -6.10 4.02
CA CYS A 11 22.54 -5.21 3.60
C CYS A 11 22.90 -4.11 4.63
N GLY A 12 22.43 -4.18 5.88
CA GLY A 12 22.72 -3.16 6.91
C GLY A 12 21.97 -1.83 6.74
N CYS A 13 20.98 -1.78 5.84
CA CYS A 13 20.14 -0.60 5.65
C CYS A 13 19.18 -0.41 6.84
N THR A 14 19.10 0.82 7.34
CA THR A 14 18.19 1.20 8.43
C THR A 14 16.73 1.04 8.00
N LEU A 15 15.89 0.52 8.90
CA LEU A 15 14.45 0.31 8.71
C LEU A 15 13.70 1.61 8.33
N GLN A 16 14.26 2.75 8.75
CA GLN A 16 13.84 4.10 8.36
C GLN A 16 13.95 4.33 6.84
N THR A 17 15.03 3.85 6.21
CA THR A 17 15.24 3.97 4.76
C THR A 17 14.21 3.14 4.01
N GLY A 18 13.90 1.93 4.49
CA GLY A 18 12.84 1.09 3.94
C GLY A 18 11.48 1.77 3.98
N THR A 19 11.13 2.41 5.10
CA THR A 19 9.85 3.14 5.25
C THR A 19 9.78 4.35 4.32
N LYS A 20 10.88 5.10 4.14
CA LYS A 20 10.95 6.22 3.17
C LYS A 20 10.74 5.75 1.73
N ILE A 21 11.39 4.65 1.35
CA ILE A 21 11.24 4.04 0.02
C ILE A 21 9.79 3.61 -0.22
N ILE A 22 9.14 2.98 0.77
CA ILE A 22 7.73 2.56 0.66
C ILE A 22 6.80 3.76 0.49
N GLY A 23 7.06 4.86 1.19
CA GLY A 23 6.28 6.09 1.01
C GLY A 23 6.41 6.68 -0.39
N TRP A 24 7.61 6.70 -0.95
CA TRP A 24 7.83 7.10 -2.35
C TRP A 24 7.18 6.15 -3.35
N LEU A 25 7.26 4.84 -3.13
CA LEU A 25 6.58 3.82 -3.94
C LEU A 25 5.06 3.99 -3.90
N SER A 26 4.49 4.35 -2.74
CA SER A 26 3.05 4.60 -2.60
C SER A 26 2.61 5.84 -3.39
N LEU A 27 3.43 6.90 -3.41
CA LEU A 27 3.20 8.08 -4.24
C LEU A 27 3.28 7.75 -5.73
N LEU A 28 4.30 7.00 -6.16
CA LEU A 28 4.41 6.52 -7.54
C LEU A 28 3.22 5.63 -7.92
N GLY A 29 2.78 4.76 -7.02
CA GLY A 29 1.58 3.93 -7.20
C GLY A 29 0.33 4.77 -7.43
N GLY A 30 0.11 5.80 -6.60
CA GLY A 30 -0.97 6.76 -6.80
C GLY A 30 -0.89 7.49 -8.14
N PHE A 31 0.32 7.86 -8.58
CA PHE A 31 0.54 8.52 -9.87
C PHE A 31 0.24 7.58 -11.06
N PHE A 32 0.70 6.33 -11.01
CA PHE A 32 0.37 5.32 -12.00
C PHE A 32 -1.13 5.02 -12.04
N GLN A 33 -1.80 5.02 -10.88
CA GLN A 33 -3.25 4.85 -10.81
C GLN A 33 -3.95 5.98 -11.57
N VAL A 34 -3.56 7.23 -11.35
CA VAL A 34 -4.12 8.39 -12.08
C VAL A 34 -3.82 8.32 -13.58
N LEU A 35 -2.62 7.91 -13.97
CA LEU A 35 -2.27 7.67 -15.38
C LEU A 35 -3.17 6.58 -16.00
N SER A 36 -3.42 5.49 -15.27
CA SER A 36 -4.27 4.40 -15.76
C SER A 36 -5.73 4.81 -15.95
N THR A 37 -6.26 5.65 -15.06
CA THR A 37 -7.62 6.17 -15.17
C THR A 37 -7.74 7.18 -16.31
N LEU A 38 -6.73 8.03 -16.51
CA LEU A 38 -6.63 8.92 -17.67
C LEU A 38 -6.50 8.16 -19.00
N TRP A 39 -5.72 7.08 -19.02
CA TRP A 39 -5.60 6.21 -20.20
C TRP A 39 -6.93 5.56 -20.55
N SER A 40 -7.64 5.04 -19.54
CA SER A 40 -8.96 4.42 -19.71
C SER A 40 -9.98 5.43 -20.24
N LEU A 41 -9.90 6.69 -19.79
CA LEU A 41 -10.68 7.82 -20.31
C LEU A 41 -10.45 8.06 -21.81
N ILE A 42 -9.19 8.11 -22.23
CA ILE A 42 -8.82 8.35 -23.64
C ILE A 42 -9.23 7.16 -24.50
N ALA A 43 -8.96 5.93 -24.06
CA ALA A 43 -9.32 4.71 -24.77
C ALA A 43 -10.84 4.58 -24.97
N THR A 44 -11.64 5.00 -23.98
CA THR A 44 -13.11 4.99 -24.06
C THR A 44 -13.63 6.06 -25.04
N ARG A 45 -12.93 7.20 -25.17
CA ARG A 45 -13.31 8.27 -26.11
C ARG A 45 -12.81 8.03 -27.54
N SER A 46 -11.75 7.26 -27.74
CA SER A 46 -11.38 6.78 -29.06
C SER A 46 -12.41 5.75 -29.51
N SER A 47 -13.15 6.09 -30.56
CA SER A 47 -14.41 5.50 -31.04
C SER A 47 -14.38 4.00 -31.45
N ALA A 48 -13.36 3.24 -31.07
CA ALA A 48 -13.22 1.80 -31.35
C ALA A 48 -13.56 0.90 -30.14
N TYR A 49 -13.52 1.41 -28.91
CA TYR A 49 -13.77 0.58 -27.70
C TYR A 49 -15.25 0.49 -27.30
N THR A 50 -16.06 1.51 -27.64
CA THR A 50 -17.51 1.53 -27.37
C THR A 50 -18.32 0.60 -28.27
N ALA A 51 -17.77 0.13 -29.39
CA ALA A 51 -18.44 -0.82 -30.28
C ALA A 51 -18.43 -2.27 -29.76
N VAL A 52 -17.48 -2.62 -28.89
CA VAL A 52 -17.31 -4.00 -28.39
C VAL A 52 -17.97 -4.21 -27.03
N ASN A 53 -18.09 -3.17 -26.20
CA ASN A 53 -18.70 -3.28 -24.88
C ASN A 53 -19.81 -2.24 -24.74
N ASN A 54 -21.06 -2.70 -24.66
CA ASN A 54 -22.29 -1.92 -24.43
C ASN A 54 -22.31 -1.27 -23.03
N TYR A 55 -21.27 -0.54 -22.65
CA TYR A 55 -21.24 0.22 -21.41
C TYR A 55 -22.09 1.48 -21.58
N SER A 56 -23.17 1.55 -20.82
CA SER A 56 -23.92 2.78 -20.58
C SER A 56 -22.95 3.90 -20.18
N THR A 57 -23.09 5.08 -20.79
CA THR A 57 -22.28 6.27 -20.49
C THR A 57 -22.31 6.67 -19.02
N ALA A 58 -23.32 6.22 -18.25
CA ALA A 58 -23.40 6.40 -16.81
C ALA A 58 -22.40 5.53 -16.03
N GLU A 59 -22.15 4.29 -16.46
CA GLU A 59 -21.26 3.37 -15.75
C GLU A 59 -19.80 3.81 -15.84
N SER A 60 -19.37 4.27 -17.02
CA SER A 60 -18.02 4.83 -17.24
C SER A 60 -17.73 6.03 -16.32
N ASN A 61 -18.71 6.91 -16.10
CA ASN A 61 -18.54 8.07 -15.21
C ASN A 61 -18.39 7.65 -13.74
N ILE A 62 -19.09 6.60 -13.29
CA ILE A 62 -18.99 6.09 -11.91
C ILE A 62 -17.58 5.56 -11.66
N TYR A 63 -17.01 4.78 -12.58
CA TYR A 63 -15.64 4.27 -12.45
C TYR A 63 -14.61 5.39 -12.31
N LEU A 64 -14.80 6.51 -13.02
CA LEU A 64 -13.90 7.66 -12.94
C LEU A 64 -13.99 8.39 -11.61
N ILE A 65 -15.22 8.62 -11.12
CA ILE A 65 -15.43 9.25 -9.81
C ILE A 65 -14.81 8.37 -8.71
N VAL A 66 -15.09 7.06 -8.73
CA VAL A 66 -14.53 6.10 -7.77
C VAL A 66 -13.01 6.06 -7.87
N GLY A 67 -12.44 6.05 -9.07
CA GLY A 67 -10.99 6.05 -9.28
C GLY A 67 -10.32 7.29 -8.69
N ILE A 68 -10.86 8.48 -8.93
CA ILE A 68 -10.35 9.74 -8.38
C ILE A 68 -10.43 9.72 -6.85
N VAL A 69 -11.56 9.29 -6.29
CA VAL A 69 -11.76 9.22 -4.83
C VAL A 69 -10.74 8.28 -4.19
N ILE A 70 -10.52 7.10 -4.77
CA ILE A 70 -9.53 6.13 -4.28
C ILE A 70 -8.12 6.73 -4.35
N SER A 71 -7.75 7.39 -5.45
CA SER A 71 -6.45 8.05 -5.58
C SER A 71 -6.23 9.14 -4.53
N VAL A 72 -7.25 9.96 -4.25
CA VAL A 72 -7.16 11.00 -3.22
C VAL A 72 -6.97 10.38 -1.83
N ILE A 73 -7.73 9.33 -1.50
CA ILE A 73 -7.58 8.61 -0.23
C ILE A 73 -6.16 8.01 -0.12
N TRP A 74 -5.64 7.42 -1.19
CA TRP A 74 -4.30 6.83 -1.21
C TRP A 74 -3.20 7.89 -0.95
N ILE A 75 -3.32 9.07 -1.57
CA ILE A 75 -2.40 10.19 -1.34
C ILE A 75 -2.52 10.69 0.11
N ALA A 76 -3.75 10.87 0.59
CA ALA A 76 -4.03 11.33 1.95
C ALA A 76 -3.44 10.38 3.01
N VAL A 77 -3.49 9.07 2.77
CA VAL A 77 -2.90 8.04 3.65
C VAL A 77 -1.36 8.01 3.53
N SER A 78 -0.80 8.35 2.37
CA SER A 78 0.66 8.37 2.14
C SER A 78 1.36 9.57 2.79
N ILE A 79 0.68 10.70 2.98
CA ILE A 79 1.26 11.92 3.59
C ILE A 79 1.70 11.68 5.06
N PRO A 80 0.86 11.15 5.97
CA PRO A 80 1.26 10.83 7.34
C PRO A 80 2.42 9.84 7.40
N LEU A 81 2.46 8.87 6.47
CA LEU A 81 3.55 7.90 6.36
C LEU A 81 4.88 8.61 6.05
N LEU A 82 4.87 9.53 5.09
CA LEU A 82 6.06 10.28 4.68
C LEU A 82 6.55 11.22 5.80
N ILE A 83 5.62 11.87 6.51
CA ILE A 83 5.94 12.75 7.64
C ILE A 83 6.56 11.94 8.79
N ALA A 84 5.97 10.80 9.15
CA ALA A 84 6.49 9.92 10.20
C ALA A 84 7.88 9.36 9.84
N ALA A 85 8.10 8.99 8.58
CA ALA A 85 9.39 8.52 8.07
C ALA A 85 10.47 9.62 8.03
N SER A 86 10.08 10.87 7.74
CA SER A 86 11.00 12.01 7.64
C SER A 86 11.38 12.58 9.00
N LYS A 87 10.43 12.67 9.94
CA LYS A 87 10.62 13.38 11.21
C LYS A 87 10.94 12.47 12.40
N ASN A 88 11.04 11.13 12.19
CA ASN A 88 11.21 10.13 13.28
C ASN A 88 10.20 10.32 14.44
N SER A 89 9.06 10.94 14.16
CA SER A 89 8.17 11.47 15.20
C SER A 89 6.88 10.68 15.25
N SER A 90 6.58 10.27 16.49
CA SER A 90 5.39 9.61 17.02
C SER A 90 4.86 8.37 16.26
N PRO A 91 4.88 7.18 16.90
CA PRO A 91 4.35 5.95 16.30
C PRO A 91 2.87 6.06 15.92
N GLY A 92 2.11 6.97 16.56
CA GLY A 92 0.70 7.20 16.28
C GLY A 92 0.35 7.57 14.82
N LEU A 93 1.25 8.24 14.08
CA LEU A 93 0.96 8.63 12.69
C LEU A 93 1.09 7.48 11.68
N LEU A 94 1.76 6.40 12.04
CA LEU A 94 1.92 5.21 11.18
C LEU A 94 0.72 4.25 11.28
N LEU A 95 -0.08 4.39 12.35
CA LEU A 95 -1.19 3.50 12.65
C LEU A 95 -2.29 3.50 11.57
N PRO A 96 -2.76 4.66 11.06
CA PRO A 96 -3.80 4.70 10.04
C PRO A 96 -3.37 4.04 8.74
N TRP A 97 -2.12 4.26 8.33
CA TRP A 97 -1.56 3.62 7.13
C TRP A 97 -1.48 2.10 7.32
N LEU A 98 -1.03 1.63 8.49
CA LEU A 98 -0.92 0.21 8.78
C LEU A 98 -2.29 -0.49 8.77
N ILE A 99 -3.30 0.11 9.40
CA ILE A 99 -4.68 -0.42 9.41
C ILE A 99 -5.24 -0.47 7.99
N TYR A 100 -5.07 0.62 7.24
CA TYR A 100 -5.48 0.68 5.85
C TYR A 100 -4.79 -0.42 5.02
N ASN A 101 -3.48 -0.63 5.23
CA ASN A 101 -2.74 -1.61 4.46
C ASN A 101 -3.14 -3.05 4.77
N VAL A 102 -3.48 -3.35 6.03
CA VAL A 102 -4.04 -4.66 6.41
C VAL A 102 -5.40 -4.87 5.75
N LEU A 103 -6.30 -3.87 5.82
CA LEU A 103 -7.63 -3.94 5.20
C LEU A 103 -7.55 -4.14 3.68
N ILE A 104 -6.74 -3.35 2.98
CA ILE A 104 -6.61 -3.46 1.52
C ILE A 104 -5.98 -4.80 1.11
N THR A 105 -5.08 -5.35 1.93
CA THR A 105 -4.50 -6.68 1.68
C THR A 105 -5.57 -7.77 1.74
N PHE A 106 -6.47 -7.74 2.74
CA PHE A 106 -7.57 -8.69 2.82
C PHE A 106 -8.53 -8.58 1.62
N VAL A 107 -8.89 -7.37 1.24
CA VAL A 107 -9.71 -7.12 0.04
C VAL A 107 -8.99 -7.61 -1.22
N GLY A 108 -7.68 -7.36 -1.33
CA GLY A 108 -6.85 -7.78 -2.44
C GLY A 108 -6.75 -9.30 -2.59
N ILE A 109 -6.66 -10.04 -1.47
CA ILE A 109 -6.70 -11.51 -1.48
C ILE A 109 -8.04 -12.00 -2.05
N GLY A 110 -9.16 -11.46 -1.56
CA GLY A 110 -10.49 -11.81 -2.06
C GLY A 110 -10.65 -11.53 -3.55
N LEU A 111 -10.16 -10.36 -4.00
CA LEU A 111 -10.19 -9.98 -5.41
C LEU A 111 -9.31 -10.90 -6.28
N CYS A 112 -8.13 -11.31 -5.81
CA CYS A 112 -7.27 -12.26 -6.52
C CYS A 112 -7.96 -13.62 -6.70
N ILE A 113 -8.62 -14.12 -5.65
CA ILE A 113 -9.39 -15.38 -5.72
C ILE A 113 -10.55 -15.24 -6.71
N PHE A 114 -11.29 -14.14 -6.64
CA PHE A 114 -12.41 -13.88 -7.55
C PHE A 114 -11.97 -13.81 -9.01
N LEU A 115 -10.90 -13.06 -9.30
CA LEU A 115 -10.32 -12.98 -10.64
C LEU A 115 -9.82 -14.33 -11.12
N PHE A 116 -9.18 -15.11 -10.25
CA PHE A 116 -8.74 -16.46 -10.58
C PHE A 116 -9.92 -17.34 -11.06
N VAL A 117 -11.06 -17.31 -10.36
CA VAL A 117 -12.26 -18.08 -10.74
C VAL A 117 -12.82 -17.64 -12.09
N ILE A 118 -12.92 -16.32 -12.34
CA ILE A 118 -13.45 -15.79 -13.61
C ILE A 118 -12.53 -16.14 -14.79
N LEU A 119 -11.22 -15.94 -14.62
CA LEU A 119 -10.24 -16.18 -15.68
C LEU A 119 -10.18 -17.66 -16.02
N PHE A 120 -10.34 -18.55 -15.05
CA PHE A 120 -10.37 -20.00 -15.28
C PHE A 120 -11.54 -20.44 -16.17
N GLN A 121 -12.66 -19.70 -16.17
CA GLN A 121 -13.81 -19.99 -17.04
C GLN A 121 -13.60 -19.55 -18.49
N GLN A 122 -12.66 -18.64 -18.75
CA GLN A 122 -12.40 -18.05 -20.07
C GLN A 122 -11.16 -18.69 -20.72
N VAL A 123 -11.30 -19.91 -21.27
CA VAL A 123 -10.17 -20.74 -21.76
C VAL A 123 -9.49 -20.18 -23.05
N HIS A 124 -9.99 -19.08 -23.63
CA HIS A 124 -9.58 -18.63 -24.96
C HIS A 124 -8.18 -17.98 -25.05
N HIS A 125 -7.64 -17.42 -23.96
CA HIS A 125 -6.36 -16.67 -23.98
C HIS A 125 -5.45 -16.97 -22.78
N ILE A 126 -4.93 -18.20 -22.75
CA ILE A 126 -4.16 -18.77 -21.64
C ILE A 126 -2.89 -17.95 -21.30
N GLY A 127 -2.20 -17.39 -22.31
CA GLY A 127 -0.92 -16.69 -22.12
C GLY A 127 -1.03 -15.37 -21.34
N ILE A 128 -2.01 -14.51 -21.69
CA ILE A 128 -2.20 -13.21 -21.03
C ILE A 128 -2.74 -13.40 -19.61
N GLN A 129 -3.54 -14.44 -19.39
CA GLN A 129 -4.13 -14.75 -18.08
C GLN A 129 -3.10 -15.24 -17.07
N ILE A 130 -2.16 -16.10 -17.48
CA ILE A 130 -1.09 -16.55 -16.59
C ILE A 130 -0.23 -15.37 -16.14
N LEU A 131 0.09 -14.46 -17.07
CA LEU A 131 0.88 -13.27 -16.76
C LEU A 131 0.15 -12.33 -15.80
N SER A 132 -1.16 -12.11 -16.01
CA SER A 132 -1.95 -11.25 -15.12
C SER A 132 -2.08 -11.82 -13.71
N ILE A 133 -2.33 -13.13 -13.60
CA ILE A 133 -2.38 -13.83 -12.30
C ILE A 133 -1.03 -13.72 -11.59
N ALA A 134 0.07 -14.03 -12.29
CA ALA A 134 1.42 -13.93 -11.72
C ALA A 134 1.72 -12.52 -11.23
N ALA A 135 1.37 -11.50 -12.01
CA ALA A 135 1.53 -10.10 -11.62
C ALA A 135 0.70 -9.74 -10.38
N SER A 136 -0.56 -10.20 -10.29
CA SER A 136 -1.42 -9.96 -9.11
C SER A 136 -0.86 -10.60 -7.84
N PHE A 137 -0.38 -11.84 -7.92
CA PHE A 137 0.26 -12.51 -6.79
C PHE A 137 1.53 -11.79 -6.34
N LEU A 138 2.36 -11.34 -7.29
CA LEU A 138 3.58 -10.61 -6.99
C LEU A 138 3.28 -9.26 -6.33
N ALA A 139 2.28 -8.54 -6.86
CA ALA A 139 1.82 -7.27 -6.29
C ALA A 139 1.30 -7.46 -4.86
N LEU A 140 0.54 -8.52 -4.60
CA LEU A 140 0.05 -8.86 -3.27
C LEU A 140 1.21 -9.19 -2.31
N ALA A 141 2.19 -9.99 -2.77
CA ALA A 141 3.36 -10.34 -1.98
C ALA A 141 4.18 -9.10 -1.60
N PHE A 142 4.40 -8.17 -2.54
CA PHE A 142 5.04 -6.90 -2.25
C PHE A 142 4.25 -6.07 -1.26
N ASN A 143 2.91 -6.02 -1.39
CA ASN A 143 2.06 -5.27 -0.48
C ASN A 143 2.15 -5.80 0.97
N VAL A 144 2.05 -7.12 1.14
CA VAL A 144 2.24 -7.78 2.44
C VAL A 144 3.62 -7.48 3.00
N TYR A 145 4.67 -7.59 2.19
CA TYR A 145 6.04 -7.29 2.59
C TYR A 145 6.18 -5.85 3.09
N PHE A 146 5.64 -4.87 2.37
CA PHE A 146 5.65 -3.47 2.79
C PHE A 146 4.90 -3.25 4.10
N GLY A 147 3.74 -3.90 4.28
CA GLY A 147 3.00 -3.89 5.54
C GLY A 147 3.82 -4.43 6.71
N VAL A 148 4.52 -5.53 6.52
CA VAL A 148 5.39 -6.14 7.55
C VAL A 148 6.56 -5.21 7.89
N VAL A 149 7.24 -4.63 6.90
CA VAL A 149 8.35 -3.68 7.12
C VAL A 149 7.89 -2.48 7.94
N ILE A 150 6.74 -1.88 7.60
CA ILE A 150 6.21 -0.72 8.32
C ILE A 150 5.71 -1.10 9.71
N SER A 151 5.12 -2.29 9.88
CA SER A 151 4.77 -2.81 11.20
C SER A 151 6.01 -2.98 12.08
N SER A 152 7.11 -3.48 11.51
CA SER A 152 8.39 -3.63 12.22
C SER A 152 8.92 -2.24 12.64
N TYR A 153 8.83 -1.25 11.76
CA TYR A 153 9.26 0.13 12.05
C TYR A 153 8.41 0.80 13.14
N TYR A 154 7.10 0.60 13.10
CA TYR A 154 6.18 1.05 14.14
C TYR A 154 6.55 0.49 15.53
N GLN A 155 6.89 -0.80 15.60
CA GLN A 155 7.33 -1.43 16.85
C GLN A 155 8.66 -0.86 17.37
N GLU A 156 9.59 -0.53 16.46
CA GLU A 156 10.86 0.10 16.83
C GLU A 156 10.64 1.48 17.45
N LEU A 157 9.80 2.32 16.83
CA LEU A 157 9.45 3.64 17.36
C LEU A 157 8.75 3.56 18.72
N LYS A 158 7.80 2.62 18.87
CA LYS A 158 7.12 2.40 20.16
C LYS A 158 8.08 1.93 21.25
N THR A 159 9.12 1.18 20.88
CA THR A 159 10.17 0.75 21.82
C THR A 159 11.04 1.93 22.26
N LYS A 160 11.41 2.82 21.32
CA LYS A 160 12.19 4.04 21.60
C LYS A 160 11.43 5.01 22.51
N GLU A 161 10.15 5.26 22.23
CA GLU A 161 9.27 6.11 23.05
C GLU A 161 9.15 5.58 24.50
N LYS A 162 9.04 4.26 24.67
CA LYS A 162 8.99 3.64 26.01
C LYS A 162 10.31 3.79 26.77
N GLN A 163 11.46 3.70 26.08
CA GLN A 163 12.78 3.92 26.69
C GLN A 163 12.98 5.37 27.11
N GLU A 164 12.65 6.34 26.25
CA GLU A 164 12.78 7.77 26.56
C GLU A 164 11.89 8.19 27.74
N ASN A 165 10.67 7.67 27.82
CA ASN A 165 9.80 7.91 28.97
C ASN A 165 10.39 7.29 30.25
N SER A 166 10.98 6.09 30.18
CA SER A 166 11.59 5.42 31.34
C SER A 166 12.84 6.13 31.88
N THR A 167 13.65 6.75 31.01
CA THR A 167 14.84 7.53 31.41
C THR A 167 14.46 8.85 32.07
N ASN A 168 13.37 9.49 31.66
CA ASN A 168 12.85 10.70 32.31
C ASN A 168 12.24 10.45 33.70
N VAL A 169 11.93 9.19 34.07
CA VAL A 169 11.42 8.84 35.41
C VAL A 169 12.52 8.43 36.39
N VAL A 170 13.81 8.56 36.04
CA VAL A 170 14.90 8.41 37.02
C VAL A 170 15.20 9.79 37.62
N PRO A 171 14.58 10.19 38.76
CA PRO A 171 15.05 11.36 39.48
C PRO A 171 16.49 11.10 39.93
N LEU A 172 17.35 12.11 39.77
CA LEU A 172 18.66 12.17 40.42
C LEU A 172 18.53 11.68 41.86
N LYS A 173 19.00 10.47 42.16
CA LYS A 173 19.52 10.21 43.50
C LYS A 173 20.88 10.88 43.53
N VAL A 174 20.87 12.10 44.05
CA VAL A 174 22.02 12.78 44.63
C VAL A 174 22.71 11.76 45.54
N VAL A 175 23.86 11.24 45.12
CA VAL A 175 24.79 10.59 46.03
C VAL A 175 25.68 11.71 46.53
N VAL A 176 25.30 12.19 47.71
CA VAL A 176 26.11 13.03 48.62
C VAL A 176 27.32 12.21 49.09
#